data_AF-A0A4Q0AUV7-F1
#
_entry.id   AF-A0A4Q0AUV7-F1
#
_cell.length_a   1.000
_cell.length_b   1.000
_cell.length_c   1.000
_cell.angle_alpha   90.00
_cell.angle_beta   90.00
_cell.angle_gamma   90.00
#
_symmetry.space_group_name_H-M   'P 1'
#
loop_
_entity.id
_entity.type
_entity.pdbx_description
1 polymer ?
#
loop_
_entity_poly.entity_id
_entity_poly.type
_entity_poly.pdbx_seq_one_letter_code
_entity_poly.pdbx_strand_id
1 'polypeptide(L)' 'MSLIEGTDFYYDVQGYMVLTEKYHLEKGYCCGYGCRHCPYQYENVPEPKRSALTEQAVASIKNASPEP' A
#
# COMPACT_ATOMS: atom_id res chain seq x y z
N MET A 1 -8.28 16.78 -11.42
CA MET A 1 -7.31 15.71 -11.70
C MET A 1 -8.07 14.46 -12.08
N SER A 2 -7.82 13.92 -13.26
CA SER A 2 -8.31 12.60 -13.66
C SER A 2 -7.26 11.58 -13.23
N LEU A 3 -7.67 10.49 -12.57
CA LEU A 3 -6.76 9.38 -12.34
C LEU A 3 -6.48 8.66 -13.65
N ILE A 4 -5.23 8.31 -13.91
CA ILE A 4 -4.77 7.61 -15.10
C ILE A 4 -4.53 6.13 -14.77
N GLU A 5 -5.28 5.25 -15.43
CA GLU A 5 -5.06 3.80 -15.33
C GLU A 5 -3.64 3.44 -15.84
N GLY A 6 -2.93 2.61 -15.07
CA GLY A 6 -1.53 2.24 -15.29
C GLY A 6 -0.51 3.18 -14.65
N THR A 7 -0.89 4.42 -14.27
CA THR A 7 0.00 5.37 -13.58
C THR A 7 -0.42 5.57 -12.14
N ASP A 8 -1.67 5.98 -11.92
CA ASP A 8 -2.22 6.28 -10.59
C ASP A 8 -2.80 5.03 -9.92
N PHE A 9 -3.37 4.14 -10.73
CA PHE A 9 -3.98 2.91 -10.25
C PHE A 9 -3.94 1.86 -11.35
N TYR A 10 -4.05 0.59 -10.96
CA TYR A 10 -4.21 -0.52 -11.89
C TYR A 10 -5.22 -1.51 -11.31
N TYR A 11 -5.84 -2.32 -12.17
CA TYR A 11 -6.66 -3.43 -11.72
C TYR A 11 -5.81 -4.69 -11.60
N ASP A 12 -5.85 -5.31 -10.42
CA ASP A 12 -5.27 -6.64 -10.23
C ASP A 12 -6.06 -7.70 -11.02
N VAL A 13 -5.50 -8.89 -11.20
CA VAL A 13 -6.16 -10.01 -11.89
C VAL A 13 -7.51 -10.40 -11.27
N GLN A 14 -7.70 -10.09 -9.99
CA GLN A 14 -8.95 -10.30 -9.26
C GLN A 14 -9.98 -9.17 -9.48
N GLY A 15 -9.66 -8.13 -10.28
CA GLY A 15 -10.52 -6.99 -10.54
C GLY A 15 -10.49 -5.92 -9.44
N TYR A 16 -9.57 -6.00 -8.48
CA TYR A 16 -9.43 -4.98 -7.44
C TYR A 16 -8.65 -3.77 -7.95
N MET A 17 -9.17 -2.58 -7.71
CA MET A 17 -8.47 -1.33 -7.98
C MET A 17 -7.35 -1.13 -6.96
N VAL A 18 -6.10 -1.18 -7.43
CA VAL A 18 -4.90 -0.97 -6.63
C VAL A 18 -4.30 0.38 -6.99
N LEU A 19 -4.29 1.30 -6.02
CA LEU A 19 -3.62 2.59 -6.15
C LEU A 19 -2.10 2.38 -6.09
N THR A 20 -1.38 3.10 -6.96
CA THR A 20 0.08 3.09 -6.99
C THR A 20 0.66 4.09 -5.99
N GLU A 21 1.95 3.94 -5.70
CA GLU A 21 2.69 4.92 -4.92
C GLU A 21 2.64 6.32 -5.55
N LYS A 22 2.68 6.41 -6.89
CA LYS A 22 2.60 7.67 -7.63
C LYS A 22 1.36 8.47 -7.28
N TYR A 23 0.19 7.83 -7.30
CA TYR A 23 -1.04 8.48 -6.90
C TYR A 23 -0.97 9.03 -5.47
N HIS A 24 -0.36 8.27 -4.54
CA HIS A 24 -0.18 8.72 -3.17
C HIS A 24 0.81 9.90 -3.05
N LEU A 25 1.86 9.93 -3.87
CA LEU A 25 2.80 11.05 -3.95
C LEU A 25 2.14 12.30 -4.52
N GLU A 26 1.39 12.17 -5.62
CA GLU A 26 0.63 13.29 -6.22
C GLU A 26 -0.46 13.81 -5.26
N LYS A 27 -1.09 12.90 -4.51
CA LYS A 27 -2.05 13.27 -3.47
C LYS A 27 -1.39 14.07 -2.34
N GLY A 28 -0.11 13.82 -2.05
CA GLY A 28 0.67 14.55 -1.05
C GLY A 28 0.33 14.23 0.41
N TYR A 29 -0.52 13.23 0.69
CA TYR A 29 -0.84 12.82 2.06
C TYR A 29 -1.29 11.37 2.18
N CYS A 30 -1.06 10.77 3.35
CA CYS A 30 -1.55 9.44 3.70
C CYS A 30 -3.07 9.46 3.96
N CYS A 31 -3.82 8.64 3.22
CA CYS A 31 -5.27 8.60 3.32
C CYS A 31 -5.84 7.79 4.49
N GLY A 32 -5.00 7.09 5.27
CA GLY A 32 -5.44 6.30 6.42
C GLY A 32 -6.14 4.97 6.11
N TYR A 33 -6.23 4.56 4.83
CA TYR A 33 -6.90 3.31 4.43
C TYR A 33 -6.05 2.05 4.55
N GLY A 34 -4.73 2.17 4.70
CA GLY A 34 -3.84 1.02 4.80
C GLY A 34 -3.50 0.36 3.46
N CYS A 35 -3.18 1.17 2.45
CA CYS A 35 -2.83 0.71 1.10
C CYS A 35 -1.49 -0.03 1.08
N ARG A 36 -1.36 -1.15 0.35
CA ARG A 36 -0.13 -1.96 0.36
C ARG A 36 1.14 -1.23 -0.08
N HIS A 37 1.01 -0.25 -0.98
CA HIS A 37 2.11 0.58 -1.49
C HIS A 37 2.09 1.99 -0.89
N CYS A 38 1.81 2.12 0.42
CA CYS A 38 1.78 3.41 1.06
C CYS A 38 3.21 3.97 1.25
N PRO A 39 3.58 5.09 0.59
CA PRO A 39 4.91 5.69 0.78
C PRO A 39 5.07 6.36 2.15
N TYR A 40 3.97 6.61 2.86
CA TYR A 40 3.93 7.34 4.13
C TYR A 40 3.93 6.44 5.38
N GLN A 41 4.36 5.18 5.27
CA GLN A 41 4.43 4.24 6.40
C GLN A 41 3.15 4.17 7.26
N TYR A 42 1.98 4.29 6.63
CA TYR A 42 0.68 4.24 7.30
C TYR A 42 0.50 5.29 8.41
N GLU A 43 1.13 6.47 8.31
CA GLU A 43 1.10 7.51 9.36
C GLU A 43 -0.31 7.89 9.83
N ASN A 44 -1.27 7.94 8.91
CA ASN A 44 -2.66 8.39 9.16
C ASN A 44 -3.61 7.21 9.40
N VAL A 45 -3.10 5.98 9.42
CA VAL A 45 -3.92 4.80 9.70
C VAL A 45 -4.10 4.71 11.22
N PRO A 46 -5.35 4.65 11.73
CA PRO A 46 -5.59 4.51 13.15
C PRO A 46 -5.20 3.12 13.66
N GLU A 47 -4.87 3.03 14.94
CA GLU A 47 -4.70 1.75 15.62
C GLU A 47 -6.06 1.02 15.77
N PRO A 48 -6.07 -0.33 15.77
CA PRO A 48 -4.93 -1.25 15.70
C PRO A 48 -4.48 -1.60 14.27
N LYS A 49 -5.13 -1.04 13.23
CA LYS A 49 -4.85 -1.38 11.84
C LYS A 49 -3.41 -1.06 11.43
N ARG A 50 -2.86 0.07 11.87
CA ARG A 50 -1.49 0.48 11.54
C ARG A 50 -0.45 -0.57 11.94
N SER A 51 -0.52 -1.05 13.19
CA SER A 51 0.40 -2.07 13.72
C SER A 51 0.26 -3.37 12.94
N ALA A 52 -0.98 -3.82 12.69
CA ALA A 52 -1.24 -5.01 11.89
C ALA A 52 -0.69 -4.91 10.46
N LEU A 53 -0.81 -3.76 9.79
CA LEU A 53 -0.29 -3.56 8.43
C LEU A 53 1.24 -3.48 8.39
N THR A 54 1.83 -2.84 9.40
CA THR A 54 3.29 -2.77 9.54
C THR A 54 3.86 -4.16 9.77
N GLU A 55 3.29 -4.92 10.71
CA GLU A 55 3.68 -6.33 10.98
C GLU A 55 3.54 -7.22 9.75
N GLN A 56 2.46 -7.10 8.98
CA GLN A 56 2.28 -7.84 7.73
C GLN A 56 3.37 -7.51 6.72
N ALA A 57 3.73 -6.23 6.56
CA ALA A 57 4.81 -5.82 5.66
C ALA A 57 6.16 -6.41 6.10
N VAL A 58 6.48 -6.44 7.40
CA VAL A 58 7.73 -7.07 7.89
C VAL A 58 7.68 -8.59 7.77
N ALA A 59 6.52 -9.21 8.00
CA ALA A 59 6.34 -10.65 7.86
C ALA A 59 6.56 -11.10 6.42
N SER A 60 6.13 -10.34 5.41
CA SER A 60 6.43 -10.64 4.00
C SER A 60 7.93 -10.68 3.70
N ILE A 61 8.76 -9.89 4.39
CA ILE A 61 10.23 -9.93 4.25
C ILE A 61 10.80 -11.17 4.94
N LYS A 62 10.27 -11.56 6.11
CA LYS A 62 10.73 -12.74 6.86
C LYS A 62 10.32 -14.07 6.25
N ASN A 63 9.23 -14.09 5.46
CA ASN A 63 8.79 -15.28 4.71
C ASN A 63 9.57 -15.48 3.39
N ALA A 64 10.53 -14.60 3.06
CA ALA A 64 11.63 -15.00 2.18
C ALA A 64 12.52 -15.95 2.98
N SER A 65 12.05 -17.17 3.15
CA SER A 65 12.88 -18.25 3.66
C SER A 65 14.09 -18.35 2.73
N PRO A 66 15.33 -18.29 3.23
CA PRO A 66 16.41 -18.96 2.51
C PRO A 66 15.97 -20.43 2.45
N GLU A 67 15.61 -20.90 1.26
CA GLU A 67 15.54 -22.35 1.02
C GLU A 67 16.92 -22.93 1.38
N PRO A 68 17.00 -24.00 2.19
CA PRO A 68 18.26 -24.68 2.51
C PRO A 68 18.88 -25.36 1.29
#